data_AF-A0A6A7SJU5-F1
#
_entry.id   AF-A0A6A7SJU5-F1
#
_cell.length_a   1.000
_cell.length_b   1.000
_cell.length_c   1.000
_cell.angle_alpha   90.00
_cell.angle_beta   90.00
_cell.angle_gamma   90.00
#
_symmetry.space_group_name_H-M   'P 1'
#
loop_
_entity.id
_entity.type
_entity.pdbx_description
1 polymer ?
#
loop_
_entity_poly.entity_id
_entity_poly.type
_entity_poly.pdbx_seq_one_letter_code
_entity_poly.pdbx_strand_id
1 'polypeptide(L)' 'MFTYLSLLVSKWPYVVPPAFTFREAASAPESQLFLLIGVLFVIPIVLTYTAWTYWVFRGKVSADAGYH' A
#
# COMPACT_ATOMS: atom_id res chain seq x y z
N MET A 1 -14.28 1.04 -0.59
CA MET A 1 -13.14 1.99 -0.68
C MET A 1 -13.41 3.27 0.11
N PHE A 2 -14.51 3.98 -0.17
CA PHE A 2 -14.83 5.24 0.52
C PHE A 2 -15.07 5.13 2.04
N THR A 3 -15.57 3.98 2.53
CA THR A 3 -15.82 3.74 3.97
C THR A 3 -14.57 3.82 4.84
N TYR A 4 -13.43 3.32 4.35
CA TYR A 4 -12.16 3.41 5.08
C TYR A 4 -11.60 4.83 5.02
N LEU A 5 -11.80 5.51 3.88
CA LEU A 5 -11.35 6.88 3.69
C LEU A 5 -12.09 7.85 4.64
N SER A 6 -13.41 7.71 4.77
CA SER A 6 -14.22 8.55 5.66
C SER A 6 -13.83 8.37 7.13
N LEU A 7 -13.50 7.15 7.56
CA LEU A 7 -12.99 6.87 8.90
C LEU A 7 -11.67 7.59 9.19
N LEU A 8 -10.73 7.58 8.23
CA LEU A 8 -9.44 8.25 8.36
C LEU A 8 -9.60 9.77 8.42
N VAL A 9 -10.44 10.34 7.54
CA VAL A 9 -10.72 11.78 7.49
C VAL A 9 -11.37 12.25 8.80
N SER A 10 -12.28 11.47 9.38
CA SER A 10 -12.94 11.80 10.65
C SER A 10 -11.98 11.87 11.85
N LYS A 11 -10.81 11.23 11.79
CA LYS A 11 -9.84 11.18 12.89
C LYS A 11 -8.70 12.18 12.74
N TRP A 12 -8.56 12.79 11.57
CA TRP A 12 -7.53 13.80 11.28
C TRP A 12 -7.62 15.00 12.25
N PRO A 13 -6.53 15.50 12.85
CA PRO A 13 -5.10 15.16 12.64
C PRO A 13 -4.54 14.11 13.63
N TYR A 14 -5.40 13.38 14.35
CA TYR A 14 -4.99 12.44 15.39
C TYR A 14 -4.79 11.03 14.84
N VAL A 15 -3.64 10.42 15.16
CA VAL A 15 -3.39 8.99 14.87
C VAL A 15 -4.00 8.14 15.97
N VAL A 16 -3.88 8.59 17.23
CA VAL A 16 -4.51 7.98 18.41
C VAL A 16 -5.24 9.08 19.19
N PRO A 17 -6.55 9.31 18.96
CA PRO A 17 -7.28 10.35 19.67
C PRO A 17 -7.44 10.03 21.17
N PRO A 18 -7.37 11.02 22.08
CA PRO A 18 -6.95 12.42 21.89
C PRO A 18 -5.43 12.62 22.06
N ALA A 19 -4.69 11.56 22.35
CA ALA A 19 -3.37 11.62 22.97
C ALA A 19 -2.22 11.97 22.02
N PHE A 20 -2.28 11.57 20.74
CA PHE A 20 -1.15 11.78 19.83
C PHE A 20 -1.59 12.19 18.43
N THR A 21 -1.07 13.33 17.99
CA THR A 21 -1.17 13.82 16.61
C THR A 21 -0.18 13.09 15.70
N PHE A 22 -0.39 13.14 14.39
CA PHE A 22 0.53 12.51 13.42
C PHE A 22 1.95 13.07 13.48
N ARG A 23 2.13 14.31 13.96
CA ARG A 23 3.44 14.96 14.08
C ARG A 23 4.18 14.49 15.33
N GLU A 24 3.46 14.30 16.43
CA GLU A 24 4.05 13.81 17.69
C GLU A 24 4.39 12.33 17.61
N ALA A 25 3.59 11.55 16.86
CA ALA A 25 3.86 10.15 16.61
C ALA A 25 4.87 9.90 15.47
N ALA A 26 5.39 10.97 14.84
CA ALA A 26 6.35 10.84 13.74
C ALA A 26 7.71 10.36 14.26
N SER A 27 8.31 9.40 13.55
CA SER A 27 9.70 9.00 13.77
C SER A 27 10.67 10.15 13.42
N ALA A 28 11.92 10.04 13.88
CA ALA A 28 12.98 10.99 13.54
C ALA A 28 13.12 11.16 12.01
N PRO A 29 13.41 12.39 11.51
CA PRO A 29 13.46 12.69 10.08
C PRO A 29 14.40 11.77 9.29
N GLU A 30 15.56 11.41 9.85
CA GLU A 30 16.53 10.52 9.19
C GLU A 30 15.96 9.10 8.96
N SER A 31 15.27 8.55 9.96
CA SER A 31 14.59 7.25 9.81
C SER A 31 13.48 7.31 8.79
N GLN A 32 12.75 8.43 8.70
CA GLN A 32 11.73 8.64 7.68
C GLN A 32 12.32 8.73 6.27
N LEU A 33 13.46 9.42 6.11
CA LEU A 33 14.17 9.50 4.83
C LEU A 33 14.69 8.14 4.38
N PHE A 34 15.26 7.35 5.28
CA PHE A 34 15.68 5.98 4.98
C PHE A 34 14.50 5.13 4.48
N LEU A 35 13.37 5.19 5.19
CA LEU A 35 12.14 4.49 4.79
C LEU A 35 11.62 4.98 3.43
N LEU A 36 11.61 6.30 3.20
CA LEU A 36 11.14 6.90 1.95
C LEU A 36 11.95 6.40 0.76
N ILE A 37 13.27 6.39 0.87
CA ILE A 37 14.17 5.88 -0.18
C ILE A 37 13.86 4.39 -0.43
N GLY A 38 13.75 3.58 0.62
CA GLY A 38 13.42 2.16 0.49
C GLY A 38 12.09 1.93 -0.23
N VAL A 39 11.03 2.61 0.21
CA VAL A 39 9.67 2.50 -0.38
C VAL A 39 9.64 2.98 -1.82
N LEU A 40 10.37 4.05 -2.16
CA LEU A 40 10.44 4.62 -3.50
C LEU A 40 10.96 3.61 -4.54
N PHE A 41 11.86 2.69 -4.15
CA PHE A 41 12.35 1.63 -5.05
C PHE A 41 11.55 0.34 -4.94
N VAL A 42 11.14 -0.05 -3.73
CA VAL A 42 10.42 -1.31 -3.52
C VAL A 42 9.04 -1.29 -4.17
N ILE A 43 8.27 -0.22 -4.03
CA ILE A 43 6.92 -0.12 -4.61
C ILE A 43 6.93 -0.31 -6.14
N PRO A 44 7.72 0.43 -6.94
CA PRO A 44 7.70 0.25 -8.39
C PRO A 44 8.16 -1.13 -8.82
N ILE A 45 9.12 -1.75 -8.13
CA ILE A 45 9.56 -3.13 -8.42
C ILE A 45 8.40 -4.11 -8.19
N VAL A 46 7.76 -4.04 -7.02
CA VAL A 46 6.63 -4.91 -6.68
C VAL A 46 5.50 -4.73 -7.68
N LEU A 47 5.11 -3.49 -7.98
CA LEU A 47 4.05 -3.20 -8.94
C LEU A 47 4.39 -3.69 -10.35
N THR A 48 5.63 -3.51 -10.80
CA THR A 48 6.09 -4.00 -12.11
C THR A 48 6.01 -5.51 -12.18
N TYR A 49 6.52 -6.20 -11.15
CA TYR A 49 6.46 -7.67 -11.08
C TYR A 49 5.01 -8.17 -11.04
N THR A 50 4.15 -7.55 -10.23
CA THR A 50 2.73 -7.90 -10.16
C THR A 50 2.05 -7.69 -11.51
N ALA A 51 2.24 -6.52 -12.15
CA ALA A 51 1.68 -6.23 -13.47
C ALA A 51 2.20 -7.19 -14.54
N TRP A 52 3.50 -7.49 -14.55
CA TRP A 52 4.13 -8.47 -15.43
C TRP A 52 3.54 -9.86 -15.22
N THR A 53 3.37 -10.29 -13.98
CA THR A 53 2.77 -11.59 -13.64
C THR A 53 1.36 -11.68 -14.21
N TYR A 54 0.51 -10.68 -13.98
CA TYR A 54 -0.82 -10.63 -14.59
C TYR A 54 -0.75 -10.63 -16.12
N TRP A 55 0.22 -9.95 -16.71
CA TRP A 55 0.42 -9.94 -18.16
C TRP A 55 0.92 -11.28 -18.73
N VAL A 56 1.76 -12.03 -18.02
CA VAL A 56 2.27 -13.34 -18.48
C VAL A 56 1.21 -14.43 -18.39
N PHE A 57 0.32 -14.33 -17.38
CA PHE A 57 -0.73 -15.32 -17.13
C PHE A 57 -2.10 -14.93 -17.71
N ARG A 58 -2.26 -13.72 -18.25
CA ARG A 58 -3.49 -13.36 -18.97
C ARG A 58 -3.70 -14.33 -20.13
N GLY A 59 -4.88 -14.94 -20.19
CA GLY A 59 -5.27 -15.85 -21.29
C GLY A 59 -4.68 -17.26 -21.27
N LYS A 60 -3.81 -17.62 -20.31
CA LYS A 60 -3.36 -19.01 -20.10
C LYS A 60 -4.28 -19.81 -19.18
N VAL A 61 -5.26 -19.15 -18.57
CA VAL A 61 -6.35 -19.79 -17.83
C VAL A 61 -7.50 -19.98 -18.82
N SER A 62 -7.49 -21.10 -19.54
CA SER A 62 -8.64 -21.54 -20.34
C SER A 62 -9.69 -22.10 -19.39
N ALA A 63 -10.95 -21.70 -19.54
CA ALA A 63 -12.07 -22.18 -18.71
C ALA A 63 -12.28 -23.71 -18.77
N ASP A 64 -11.65 -24.37 -19.75
CA ASP A 64 -11.69 -25.81 -20.01
C ASP A 64 -10.71 -26.66 -19.18
N ALA A 65 -9.76 -26.05 -18.46
CA ALA A 65 -8.68 -26.80 -17.80
C ALA A 65 -9.09 -27.46 -16.45
N GLY A 66 -10.37 -27.46 -16.09
CA GLY A 66 -10.84 -27.87 -14.77
C GLY A 66 -12.18 -28.59 -14.73
N TYR A 67 -12.71 -29.09 -15.85
CA TYR A 67 -13.91 -29.93 -15.86
C TYR A 67 -13.82 -30.99 -16.95
N HIS A 68 -13.19 -32.12 -16.61
CA HIS A 68 -13.47 -33.44 -17.18
C HIS A 68 -13.21 -34.49 -16.10
#